data_AF-A0A528DE35-F1
#
_entry.id   AF-A0A528DE35-F1
#
_cell.length_a   1.000
_cell.length_b   1.000
_cell.length_c   1.000
_cell.angle_alpha   90.00
_cell.angle_beta   90.00
_cell.angle_gamma   90.00
#
_symmetry.space_group_name_H-M   'P 1'
#
loop_
_entity.id
_entity.type
_entity.pdbx_description
1 polymer ?
#
loop_
_entity_poly.entity_id
_entity_poly.type
_entity_poly.pdbx_seq_one_letter_code
_entity_poly.pdbx_strand_id
1 'polypeptide(L)'
;MATAAPAGSLYTSGRFRSQLKLARHFAKKTFVLSAKHGVLDIREEIEPYDVTYPNGIFASDKSLQGIQSLQGDFPIVFLGGNRYFEVISRSISSDRLYSPLLHLNTFEAASFSKALNDFADRESQTRVLYDFLEGTARRNGLYEFRRFPDIQKIPHQGVYFVFDPSEPTSYSNTLPRIVRIGTHGVSVGSKSTLRTRLRAHFGQRDGTGNHRASIFRLHVGNALVNKLGARKNFPDWGVGMSAPPDIRVAEREMESCVSEYIGSLLFTFLDVEDLSSPQSGRAVIERSVINLLTADSIPVEVSSNAWLGHYSVVEEIRTTGLWNIQHSGFRYVRGAMKEAYRVASNPVFAGV
;
A
#
# COMPACT_ATOMS: atom_id res chain seq x y z
N MET A 1 10.48 12.61 -45.23
CA MET A 1 11.58 12.92 -44.28
C MET A 1 11.14 12.41 -42.93
N ALA A 2 12.00 11.68 -42.22
CA ALA A 2 11.71 11.41 -40.82
C ALA A 2 11.68 12.76 -40.08
N THR A 3 10.71 12.94 -39.20
CA THR A 3 10.59 14.14 -38.38
C THR A 3 11.24 13.85 -37.04
N ALA A 4 12.12 14.73 -36.58
CA ALA A 4 12.65 14.69 -35.22
C ALA A 4 11.53 14.49 -34.19
N ALA A 5 11.81 13.70 -33.17
CA ALA A 5 10.91 13.49 -32.05
C ALA A 5 11.70 13.37 -30.74
N PRO A 6 11.05 13.59 -29.58
CA PRO A 6 11.71 13.43 -28.29
C PRO A 6 12.31 12.04 -28.10
N ALA A 7 13.53 11.95 -27.58
CA ALA A 7 14.25 10.70 -27.35
C ALA A 7 13.44 9.66 -26.57
N GLY A 8 12.65 10.09 -25.58
CA GLY A 8 11.77 9.22 -24.78
C GLY A 8 10.58 8.63 -25.55
N SER A 9 10.29 9.12 -26.75
CA SER A 9 9.18 8.66 -27.60
C SER A 9 9.63 7.84 -28.81
N LEU A 10 10.91 7.95 -29.20
CA LEU A 10 11.47 7.29 -30.39
C LEU A 10 11.59 5.77 -30.26
N TYR A 11 11.89 5.27 -29.06
CA TYR A 11 12.01 3.84 -28.82
C TYR A 11 10.64 3.23 -28.50
N THR A 12 10.20 2.31 -29.36
CA THR A 12 8.83 1.76 -29.31
C THR A 12 8.71 0.41 -28.63
N SER A 13 9.84 -0.25 -28.30
CA SER A 13 9.82 -1.58 -27.69
C SER A 13 9.07 -1.58 -26.35
N GLY A 14 8.33 -2.66 -26.08
CA GLY A 14 7.60 -2.82 -24.81
C GLY A 14 8.51 -2.76 -23.59
N ARG A 15 9.73 -3.33 -23.70
CA ARG A 15 10.76 -3.26 -22.65
C ARG A 15 11.16 -1.82 -22.34
N PHE A 16 11.50 -1.04 -23.37
CA PHE A 16 11.89 0.35 -23.19
C PHE A 16 10.77 1.19 -22.57
N ARG A 17 9.54 1.08 -23.08
CA ARG A 17 8.39 1.81 -22.53
C ARG A 17 8.14 1.48 -21.06
N SER A 18 8.26 0.19 -20.71
CA SER A 18 8.13 -0.30 -19.33
C SER A 18 9.20 0.29 -18.41
N GLN A 19 10.46 0.29 -18.85
CA GLN A 19 11.60 0.84 -18.08
C GLN A 19 11.53 2.37 -17.98
N LEU A 20 11.14 3.05 -19.05
CA LEU A 20 10.96 4.51 -19.05
C LEU A 20 9.84 4.93 -18.08
N LYS A 21 8.74 4.16 -18.01
CA LYS A 21 7.67 4.39 -17.02
C LYS A 21 8.21 4.30 -15.60
N LEU A 22 9.01 3.28 -15.28
CA LEU A 22 9.65 3.12 -13.96
C LEU A 22 10.58 4.28 -13.64
N ALA A 23 11.47 4.63 -14.58
CA ALA A 23 12.42 5.70 -14.38
C ALA A 23 11.72 7.05 -14.12
N ARG A 24 10.65 7.36 -14.85
CA ARG A 24 9.84 8.57 -14.62
C ARG A 24 9.11 8.58 -13.28
N HIS A 25 8.76 7.40 -12.74
CA HIS A 25 8.05 7.28 -11.48
C HIS A 25 8.99 7.49 -10.28
N PHE A 26 10.17 6.85 -10.28
CA PHE A 26 11.07 6.86 -9.13
C PHE A 26 12.22 7.88 -9.21
N ALA A 27 12.65 8.26 -10.41
CA ALA A 27 13.84 9.10 -10.57
C ALA A 27 13.47 10.59 -10.69
N LYS A 28 14.28 11.44 -10.06
CA LYS A 28 14.19 12.90 -10.19
C LYS A 28 14.55 13.38 -11.60
N LYS A 29 15.49 12.70 -12.25
CA LYS A 29 15.94 12.96 -13.63
C LYS A 29 16.04 11.64 -14.38
N THR A 30 15.66 11.65 -15.65
CA THR A 30 15.63 10.46 -16.49
C THR A 30 16.29 10.74 -17.82
N PHE A 31 17.21 9.87 -18.21
CA PHE A 31 17.97 9.97 -19.45
C PHE A 31 17.82 8.70 -20.29
N VAL A 32 18.00 8.84 -21.60
CA VAL A 32 18.09 7.71 -22.53
C VAL A 32 19.54 7.52 -22.93
N LEU A 33 19.99 6.27 -22.86
CA LEU A 33 21.30 5.90 -23.35
C LEU A 33 21.20 5.37 -24.78
N SER A 34 21.78 6.12 -25.71
CA SER A 34 21.77 5.88 -27.14
C SER A 34 23.12 5.40 -27.64
N ALA A 35 23.12 4.37 -28.50
CA ALA A 35 24.32 3.94 -29.22
C ALA A 35 24.89 5.06 -30.12
N LYS A 36 24.03 5.89 -30.74
CA LYS A 36 24.41 6.91 -31.72
C LYS A 36 24.67 8.28 -31.11
N HIS A 37 23.99 8.60 -30.01
CA HIS A 37 24.01 9.95 -29.45
C HIS A 37 24.57 10.02 -28.02
N GLY A 38 24.91 8.88 -27.40
CA GLY A 38 25.40 8.85 -26.03
C GLY A 38 24.25 9.06 -25.05
N VAL A 39 24.38 10.04 -24.14
CA VAL A 39 23.36 10.35 -23.13
C VAL A 39 22.44 11.44 -23.66
N LEU A 40 21.13 11.20 -23.60
CA LEU A 40 20.10 12.13 -24.05
C LEU A 40 19.12 12.43 -22.92
N ASP A 41 18.70 13.69 -22.79
CA ASP A 41 17.48 13.98 -22.03
C ASP A 41 16.27 13.38 -22.75
N ILE A 42 15.30 12.85 -22.00
CA ILE A 42 14.09 12.23 -22.60
C ILE A 42 13.27 13.19 -23.49
N ARG A 43 13.48 14.51 -23.37
CA ARG A 43 12.81 15.56 -24.15
C ARG A 43 13.62 16.04 -25.34
N GLU A 44 14.90 15.65 -25.45
CA GLU A 44 15.76 16.07 -26.54
C GLU A 44 15.24 15.54 -27.88
N GLU A 45 15.07 16.43 -28.85
CA GLU A 45 14.59 16.07 -30.18
C GLU A 45 15.73 15.55 -31.04
N ILE A 46 15.58 14.32 -31.52
CA ILE A 46 16.55 13.70 -32.43
C ILE A 46 15.83 13.05 -33.60
N GLU A 47 16.53 12.92 -34.71
CA GLU A 47 16.05 12.17 -35.87
C GLU A 47 16.05 10.66 -35.59
N PRO A 48 15.04 9.91 -36.08
CA PRO A 48 15.04 8.46 -35.99
C PRO A 48 16.32 7.82 -36.56
N TYR A 49 16.75 6.73 -35.93
CA TYR A 49 17.96 6.02 -36.29
C TYR A 49 17.86 4.55 -35.90
N ASP A 50 18.65 3.71 -36.55
CA ASP A 50 18.78 2.28 -36.24
C ASP A 50 20.25 1.93 -36.03
N VAL A 51 20.74 2.27 -34.84
CA VAL A 51 22.13 2.00 -34.42
C VAL A 51 22.10 1.37 -33.04
N THR A 52 22.80 0.25 -32.89
CA THR A 52 22.91 -0.49 -31.63
C THR A 52 24.38 -0.68 -31.26
N TYR A 53 24.70 -0.66 -29.97
CA TYR A 53 26.05 -0.97 -29.49
C TYR A 53 26.45 -2.42 -29.86
N PRO A 54 27.67 -2.66 -30.39
CA PRO A 54 28.84 -1.77 -30.42
C PRO A 54 28.98 -0.84 -31.63
N ASN A 55 28.03 -0.82 -32.55
CA ASN A 55 28.15 -0.14 -33.86
C ASN A 55 27.91 1.39 -33.79
N GLY A 56 28.14 2.04 -32.65
CA GLY A 56 27.88 3.47 -32.44
C GLY A 56 28.90 4.14 -31.50
N ILE A 57 28.78 5.46 -31.32
CA ILE A 57 29.71 6.28 -30.53
C ILE A 57 29.51 6.18 -29.01
N PHE A 58 28.62 5.30 -28.53
CA PHE A 58 28.32 5.21 -27.10
C PHE A 58 29.55 4.96 -26.22
N ALA A 59 30.52 4.18 -26.70
CA ALA A 59 31.79 3.96 -25.98
C ALA A 59 32.86 5.04 -26.23
N SER A 60 32.50 6.16 -26.88
CA SER A 60 33.43 7.29 -27.06
C SER A 60 33.61 8.07 -25.76
N ASP A 61 34.78 8.70 -25.61
CA ASP A 61 35.12 9.53 -24.44
C ASP A 61 34.07 10.61 -24.17
N LYS A 62 33.51 11.22 -25.22
CA LYS A 62 32.46 12.25 -25.09
C LYS A 62 31.19 11.70 -24.43
N SER A 63 30.76 10.51 -24.83
CA SER A 63 29.58 9.85 -24.24
C SER A 63 29.84 9.47 -22.79
N LEU A 64 31.04 8.94 -22.47
CA LEU A 64 31.42 8.56 -21.11
C LEU A 64 31.57 9.78 -20.18
N GLN A 65 32.13 10.88 -20.68
CA GLN A 65 32.17 12.17 -19.96
C GLN A 65 30.76 12.71 -19.69
N GLY A 66 29.84 12.57 -20.65
CA GLY A 66 28.43 12.90 -20.46
C GLY A 66 27.75 12.05 -19.37
N ILE A 67 28.14 10.79 -19.22
CA ILE A 67 27.66 9.91 -18.14
C ILE A 67 28.28 10.31 -16.80
N GLN A 68 29.58 10.64 -16.78
CA GLN A 68 30.27 11.09 -15.58
C GLN A 68 29.73 12.43 -15.07
N SER A 69 29.34 13.34 -15.97
CA SER A 69 28.74 14.62 -15.57
C SER A 69 27.34 14.45 -14.94
N LEU A 70 26.69 13.29 -15.11
CA LEU A 70 25.47 12.94 -14.37
C LEU A 70 25.76 12.56 -12.91
N GLN A 71 27.01 12.28 -12.54
CA GLN A 71 27.40 12.00 -11.16
C GLN A 71 27.33 13.28 -10.32
N GLY A 72 26.12 13.64 -9.92
CA GLY A 72 25.90 14.59 -8.81
C GLY A 72 26.06 13.89 -7.46
N ASP A 73 25.30 14.36 -6.47
CA ASP A 73 25.24 13.77 -5.13
C ASP A 73 24.36 12.51 -5.04
N PHE A 74 23.74 12.09 -6.14
CA PHE A 74 22.75 11.01 -6.16
C PHE A 74 23.26 9.77 -6.89
N PRO A 75 22.90 8.56 -6.41
CA PRO A 75 23.20 7.31 -7.11
C PRO A 75 22.43 7.20 -8.44
N ILE A 76 23.02 6.48 -9.39
CA ILE A 76 22.48 6.23 -10.72
C ILE A 76 21.88 4.82 -10.76
N VAL A 77 20.62 4.72 -11.19
CA VAL A 77 19.96 3.44 -11.46
C VAL A 77 19.90 3.20 -12.97
N PHE A 78 20.55 2.14 -13.44
CA PHE A 78 20.58 1.75 -14.84
C PHE A 78 19.62 0.59 -15.13
N LEU A 79 18.65 0.84 -16.01
CA LEU A 79 17.65 -0.15 -16.44
C LEU A 79 17.93 -0.71 -17.84
N GLY A 80 19.06 -0.37 -18.47
CA GLY A 80 19.41 -0.90 -19.79
C GLY A 80 19.99 -2.32 -19.74
N GLY A 81 20.47 -2.82 -20.89
CA GLY A 81 21.01 -4.19 -20.99
C GLY A 81 22.47 -4.29 -20.54
N ASN A 82 22.89 -5.51 -20.16
CA ASN A 82 24.22 -5.82 -19.61
C ASN A 82 25.39 -5.26 -20.45
N ARG A 83 25.33 -5.36 -21.78
CA ARG A 83 26.38 -4.82 -22.68
C ARG A 83 26.62 -3.33 -22.51
N TYR A 84 25.57 -2.55 -22.24
CA TYR A 84 25.72 -1.12 -21.96
C TYR A 84 26.20 -0.91 -20.53
N PHE A 85 25.72 -1.72 -19.58
CA PHE A 85 26.15 -1.66 -18.17
C PHE A 85 27.67 -1.87 -18.02
N GLU A 86 28.24 -2.86 -18.72
CA GLU A 86 29.69 -3.16 -18.71
C GLU A 86 30.57 -1.99 -19.16
N VAL A 87 30.04 -1.11 -20.01
CA VAL A 87 30.76 0.07 -20.50
C VAL A 87 30.66 1.21 -19.50
N ILE A 88 29.46 1.50 -19.00
CA ILE A 88 29.25 2.59 -18.04
C ILE A 88 29.92 2.32 -16.68
N SER A 89 30.00 1.05 -16.26
CA SER A 89 30.63 0.67 -14.99
C SER A 89 32.14 0.91 -14.96
N ARG A 90 32.78 1.11 -16.12
CA ARG A 90 34.19 1.53 -16.20
C ARG A 90 34.38 3.01 -15.89
N SER A 91 33.32 3.81 -16.03
CA SER A 91 33.36 5.27 -15.89
C SER A 91 32.65 5.78 -14.64
N ILE A 92 31.82 4.94 -13.99
CA ILE A 92 31.11 5.26 -12.75
C ILE A 92 31.53 4.31 -11.64
N SER A 93 31.84 4.86 -10.47
CA SER A 93 32.17 4.10 -9.27
C SER A 93 31.03 3.14 -8.88
N SER A 94 31.40 1.94 -8.40
CA SER A 94 30.45 0.87 -8.10
C SER A 94 29.50 1.17 -6.94
N ASP A 95 29.86 2.09 -6.05
CA ASP A 95 29.02 2.62 -4.98
C ASP A 95 27.99 3.65 -5.47
N ARG A 96 28.07 4.06 -6.74
CA ARG A 96 27.20 5.07 -7.35
C ARG A 96 26.37 4.55 -8.52
N LEU A 97 26.62 3.34 -9.00
CA LEU A 97 25.90 2.76 -10.14
C LEU A 97 25.25 1.43 -9.76
N TYR A 98 23.93 1.39 -9.87
CA TYR A 98 23.12 0.23 -9.55
C TYR A 98 22.35 -0.23 -10.79
N SER A 99 22.29 -1.52 -11.05
CA SER A 99 21.37 -2.07 -12.06
C SER A 99 20.62 -3.27 -11.50
N PRO A 100 19.32 -3.14 -11.21
CA PRO A 100 18.52 -4.23 -10.65
C PRO A 100 18.23 -5.33 -11.69
N LEU A 101 18.57 -5.09 -12.96
CA LEU A 101 18.40 -6.05 -14.05
C LEU A 101 19.69 -6.80 -14.38
N LEU A 102 20.80 -6.42 -13.73
CA LEU A 102 22.08 -7.07 -13.96
C LEU A 102 21.98 -8.55 -13.62
N HIS A 103 22.58 -9.39 -14.46
CA HIS A 103 22.55 -10.86 -14.35
C HIS A 103 21.18 -11.53 -14.54
N LEU A 104 20.09 -10.77 -14.72
CA LEU A 104 18.79 -11.35 -15.07
C LEU A 104 18.75 -11.72 -16.55
N ASN A 105 18.15 -12.86 -16.85
CA ASN A 105 17.80 -13.20 -18.22
C ASN A 105 16.59 -12.37 -18.70
N THR A 106 16.26 -12.46 -19.99
CA THR A 106 15.17 -11.66 -20.60
C THR A 106 13.82 -11.85 -19.90
N PHE A 107 13.49 -13.08 -19.49
CA PHE A 107 12.22 -13.40 -18.84
C PHE A 107 12.17 -12.87 -17.40
N GLU A 108 13.24 -13.05 -16.64
CA GLU A 108 13.38 -12.53 -15.27
C GLU A 108 13.34 -11.00 -15.26
N ALA A 109 14.07 -10.34 -16.16
CA ALA A 109 14.07 -8.88 -16.27
C ALA A 109 12.67 -8.33 -16.64
N ALA A 110 11.93 -9.03 -17.50
CA ALA A 110 10.56 -8.68 -17.83
C ALA A 110 9.61 -8.85 -16.62
N SER A 111 9.74 -9.96 -15.90
CA SER A 111 8.95 -10.26 -14.69
C SER A 111 9.23 -9.25 -13.57
N PHE A 112 10.49 -8.94 -13.33
CA PHE A 112 10.93 -7.94 -12.36
C PHE A 112 10.42 -6.54 -12.73
N SER A 113 10.57 -6.14 -14.00
CA SER A 113 10.04 -4.87 -14.49
C SER A 113 8.53 -4.78 -14.35
N LYS A 114 7.81 -5.89 -14.58
CA LYS A 114 6.36 -5.95 -14.35
C LYS A 114 6.03 -5.74 -12.88
N ALA A 115 6.69 -6.45 -11.96
CA ALA A 115 6.47 -6.31 -10.52
C ALA A 115 6.73 -4.88 -10.03
N LEU A 116 7.81 -4.24 -10.47
CA LEU A 116 8.09 -2.84 -10.14
C LEU A 116 7.01 -1.89 -10.71
N ASN A 117 6.51 -2.13 -11.91
CA ASN A 117 5.47 -1.28 -12.49
C ASN A 117 4.14 -1.46 -11.77
N ASP A 118 3.86 -2.68 -11.29
CA ASP A 118 2.69 -2.98 -10.47
C ASP A 118 2.82 -2.26 -9.11
N PHE A 119 4.00 -2.25 -8.49
CA PHE A 119 4.26 -1.48 -7.28
C PHE A 119 4.12 0.04 -7.50
N ALA A 120 4.70 0.59 -8.57
CA ALA A 120 4.57 2.01 -8.91
C ALA A 120 3.10 2.42 -9.15
N ASP A 121 2.32 1.54 -9.79
CA ASP A 121 0.88 1.74 -9.97
C ASP A 121 0.15 1.75 -8.62
N ARG A 122 0.46 0.80 -7.73
CA ARG A 122 -0.07 0.78 -6.36
C ARG A 122 0.26 2.04 -5.57
N GLU A 123 1.50 2.54 -5.65
CA GLU A 123 1.90 3.80 -4.99
C GLU A 123 1.04 4.97 -5.49
N SER A 124 0.87 5.07 -6.81
CA SER A 124 0.05 6.11 -7.44
C SER A 124 -1.42 6.01 -7.02
N GLN A 125 -1.98 4.80 -7.01
CA GLN A 125 -3.36 4.56 -6.59
C GLN A 125 -3.56 4.79 -5.09
N THR A 126 -2.52 4.57 -4.28
CA THR A 126 -2.55 4.86 -2.83
C THR A 126 -2.64 6.36 -2.57
N ARG A 127 -1.93 7.20 -3.34
CA ARG A 127 -2.11 8.67 -3.28
C ARG A 127 -3.55 9.07 -3.55
N VAL A 128 -4.13 8.54 -4.63
CA VAL A 128 -5.54 8.79 -4.98
C VAL A 128 -6.50 8.33 -3.87
N LEU A 129 -6.23 7.20 -3.24
CA LEU A 129 -7.00 6.71 -2.09
C LEU A 129 -6.94 7.70 -0.92
N TYR A 130 -5.75 8.18 -0.55
CA TYR A 130 -5.61 9.15 0.54
C TYR A 130 -6.31 10.46 0.21
N ASP A 131 -6.16 11.02 -0.99
CA ASP A 131 -6.88 12.22 -1.42
C ASP A 131 -8.41 12.05 -1.29
N PHE A 132 -8.92 10.89 -1.70
CA PHE A 132 -10.34 10.54 -1.56
C PHE A 132 -10.76 10.45 -0.08
N LEU A 133 -9.94 9.81 0.76
CA LEU A 133 -10.21 9.66 2.18
C LEU A 133 -10.11 10.98 2.94
N GLU A 134 -9.23 11.90 2.55
CA GLU A 134 -9.19 13.26 3.11
C GLU A 134 -10.51 13.98 2.85
N GLY A 135 -11.01 13.93 1.60
CA GLY A 135 -12.32 14.48 1.26
C GLY A 135 -13.46 13.81 2.03
N THR A 136 -13.38 12.49 2.23
CA THR A 136 -14.36 11.73 3.01
C THR A 136 -14.34 12.12 4.48
N ALA A 137 -13.15 12.21 5.09
CA ALA A 137 -12.96 12.64 6.47
C ALA A 137 -13.43 14.08 6.70
N ARG A 138 -13.21 14.99 5.73
CA ARG A 138 -13.74 16.37 5.80
C ARG A 138 -15.26 16.41 5.77
N ARG A 139 -15.92 15.55 5.00
CA ARG A 139 -17.39 15.50 4.89
C ARG A 139 -18.06 14.76 6.04
N ASN A 140 -17.54 13.59 6.39
CA ASN A 140 -18.18 12.65 7.32
C ASN A 140 -17.63 12.76 8.75
N GLY A 141 -16.46 13.38 8.90
CA GLY A 141 -15.70 13.47 10.13
C GLY A 141 -14.57 12.45 10.21
N LEU A 142 -13.53 12.83 10.97
CA LEU A 142 -12.46 11.97 11.43
C LEU A 142 -12.57 11.90 12.95
N TYR A 143 -12.84 10.71 13.49
CA TYR A 143 -13.19 10.53 14.89
C TYR A 143 -12.13 9.70 15.61
N GLU A 144 -11.72 10.12 16.80
CA GLU A 144 -11.04 9.23 17.74
C GLU A 144 -12.03 8.18 18.23
N PHE A 145 -11.61 6.91 18.31
CA PHE A 145 -12.46 5.87 18.91
C PHE A 145 -12.84 6.23 20.34
N ARG A 146 -11.92 6.78 21.15
CA ARG A 146 -12.19 7.23 22.53
C ARG A 146 -13.31 8.26 22.62
N ARG A 147 -13.54 9.05 21.56
CA ARG A 147 -14.59 10.07 21.45
C ARG A 147 -15.61 9.65 20.40
N PHE A 148 -16.15 8.44 20.57
CA PHE A 148 -17.10 7.85 19.64
C PHE A 148 -18.26 8.83 19.34
N PRO A 149 -18.54 9.15 18.07
CA PRO A 149 -19.54 10.13 17.72
C PRO A 149 -20.95 9.65 18.05
N ASP A 150 -21.93 10.54 17.97
CA ASP A 150 -23.33 10.12 17.96
C ASP A 150 -23.53 9.06 16.86
N ILE A 151 -24.12 7.94 17.25
CA ILE A 151 -24.34 6.78 16.40
C ILE A 151 -25.18 7.15 15.16
N GLN A 152 -25.99 8.21 15.23
CA GLN A 152 -26.79 8.70 14.12
C GLN A 152 -25.94 9.31 12.99
N LYS A 153 -24.73 9.82 13.31
CA LYS A 153 -23.78 10.34 12.30
C LYS A 153 -23.11 9.22 11.51
N ILE A 154 -23.10 8.00 12.04
CA ILE A 154 -22.53 6.84 11.37
C ILE A 154 -23.62 6.23 10.49
N PRO A 155 -23.36 5.95 9.20
CA PRO A 155 -24.34 5.34 8.32
C PRO A 155 -24.70 3.93 8.78
N HIS A 156 -25.85 3.44 8.35
CA HIS A 156 -26.30 2.11 8.74
C HIS A 156 -25.39 1.03 8.11
N GLN A 157 -25.01 1.26 6.85
CA GLN A 157 -24.10 0.44 6.09
C GLN A 157 -22.92 1.26 5.56
N GLY A 158 -21.80 0.62 5.27
CA GLY A 158 -20.58 1.29 4.83
C GLY A 158 -19.30 0.55 5.18
N VAL A 159 -18.18 1.13 4.76
CA VAL A 159 -16.81 0.68 5.02
C VAL A 159 -16.15 1.67 5.97
N TYR A 160 -15.42 1.19 6.97
CA TYR A 160 -14.62 2.02 7.86
C TYR A 160 -13.12 1.88 7.57
N PHE A 161 -12.41 2.97 7.81
CA PHE A 161 -10.96 3.08 7.67
C PHE A 161 -10.40 3.58 9.00
N VAL A 162 -9.44 2.87 9.56
CA VAL A 162 -8.78 3.19 10.83
C VAL A 162 -7.37 3.64 10.56
N PHE A 163 -6.97 4.71 11.24
CA PHE A 163 -5.66 5.33 11.15
C PHE A 163 -5.01 5.34 12.52
N ASP A 164 -3.68 5.17 12.56
CA ASP A 164 -2.90 5.25 13.79
C ASP A 164 -2.15 6.59 13.84
N PRO A 165 -2.50 7.53 14.73
CA PRO A 165 -1.82 8.82 14.84
C PRO A 165 -0.32 8.75 15.11
N SER A 166 0.18 7.63 15.63
CA SER A 166 1.61 7.41 15.83
C SER A 166 2.36 6.99 14.56
N GLU A 167 1.63 6.70 13.48
CA GLU A 167 2.16 6.22 12.21
C GLU A 167 1.94 7.30 11.13
N PRO A 168 2.92 8.18 10.85
CA PRO A 168 2.81 9.14 9.76
C PRO A 168 2.83 8.42 8.39
N THR A 169 2.29 9.07 7.37
CA THR A 169 2.29 8.57 5.99
C THR A 169 2.88 9.60 5.02
N SER A 170 3.50 9.13 3.95
CA SER A 170 3.99 9.98 2.85
C SER A 170 2.91 10.36 1.82
N TYR A 171 1.68 9.86 2.00
CA TYR A 171 0.56 10.04 1.06
C TYR A 171 -0.45 11.10 1.48
N SER A 172 -0.37 11.62 2.71
CA SER A 172 -1.28 12.63 3.24
C SER A 172 -0.56 13.47 4.28
N ASN A 173 -0.89 14.76 4.31
CA ASN A 173 -0.45 15.68 5.37
C ASN A 173 -1.50 15.85 6.46
N THR A 174 -2.66 15.21 6.35
CA THR A 174 -3.80 15.40 7.26
C THR A 174 -4.31 14.11 7.89
N LEU A 175 -4.16 12.98 7.20
CA LEU A 175 -4.48 11.66 7.70
C LEU A 175 -3.19 10.91 8.08
N PRO A 176 -3.15 10.20 9.21
CA PRO A 176 -2.10 9.24 9.51
C PRO A 176 -2.19 8.00 8.60
N ARG A 177 -1.28 7.05 8.77
CA ARG A 177 -1.26 5.78 8.03
C ARG A 177 -2.50 4.94 8.35
N ILE A 178 -3.11 4.38 7.31
CA ILE A 178 -4.17 3.38 7.45
C ILE A 178 -3.59 2.12 8.10
N VAL A 179 -4.21 1.65 9.19
CA VAL A 179 -3.82 0.42 9.91
C VAL A 179 -4.90 -0.65 9.89
N ARG A 180 -6.14 -0.30 9.53
CA ARG A 180 -7.23 -1.28 9.37
C ARG A 180 -8.30 -0.76 8.44
N ILE A 181 -8.85 -1.67 7.64
CA ILE A 181 -10.07 -1.44 6.85
C ILE A 181 -11.08 -2.49 7.28
N GLY A 182 -12.37 -2.15 7.30
CA GLY A 182 -13.36 -3.17 7.53
C GLY A 182 -14.77 -2.81 7.12
N THR A 183 -15.58 -3.85 7.00
CA THR A 183 -17.02 -3.72 6.80
C THR A 183 -17.81 -4.66 7.73
N HIS A 184 -19.09 -4.85 7.43
CA HIS A 184 -20.02 -5.71 8.15
C HIS A 184 -20.99 -6.38 7.17
N GLY A 185 -21.59 -7.47 7.64
CA GLY A 185 -22.72 -8.11 6.98
C GLY A 185 -22.50 -8.57 5.55
N VAL A 186 -21.31 -9.10 5.23
CA VAL A 186 -20.98 -9.62 3.90
C VAL A 186 -21.55 -11.00 3.59
N SER A 187 -22.30 -11.60 4.52
CA SER A 187 -23.01 -12.86 4.32
C SER A 187 -24.48 -12.60 4.04
N VAL A 188 -25.07 -13.38 3.11
CA VAL A 188 -26.49 -13.29 2.74
C VAL A 188 -27.36 -13.41 3.99
N GLY A 189 -28.31 -12.48 4.15
CA GLY A 189 -29.24 -12.45 5.28
C GLY A 189 -28.68 -11.85 6.59
N SER A 190 -27.44 -11.35 6.60
CA SER A 190 -26.89 -10.70 7.80
C SER A 190 -27.65 -9.41 8.15
N LYS A 191 -28.00 -9.28 9.45
CA LYS A 191 -28.58 -8.08 10.06
C LYS A 191 -27.54 -7.17 10.75
N SER A 192 -26.24 -7.49 10.63
CA SER A 192 -25.15 -6.66 11.18
C SER A 192 -25.13 -5.27 10.51
N THR A 193 -24.67 -4.25 11.22
CA THR A 193 -24.61 -2.85 10.76
C THR A 193 -23.23 -2.28 11.01
N LEU A 194 -22.87 -1.18 10.34
CA LEU A 194 -21.60 -0.50 10.59
C LEU A 194 -21.51 -0.01 12.04
N ARG A 195 -22.63 0.52 12.53
CA ARG A 195 -22.84 1.00 13.89
C ARG A 195 -22.52 -0.08 14.94
N THR A 196 -23.09 -1.27 14.79
CA THR A 196 -22.83 -2.38 15.73
C THR A 196 -21.40 -2.88 15.63
N ARG A 197 -20.82 -2.92 14.43
CA ARG A 197 -19.42 -3.32 14.22
C ARG A 197 -18.43 -2.36 14.87
N LEU A 198 -18.57 -1.06 14.64
CA LEU A 198 -17.69 -0.03 15.23
C LEU A 198 -17.83 0.01 16.76
N ARG A 199 -19.04 -0.14 17.30
CA ARG A 199 -19.25 -0.28 18.75
C ARG A 199 -18.54 -1.51 19.34
N ALA A 200 -18.57 -2.64 18.64
CA ALA A 200 -17.86 -3.84 19.08
C ALA A 200 -16.33 -3.67 19.12
N HIS A 201 -15.76 -2.81 18.26
CA HIS A 201 -14.35 -2.43 18.33
C HIS A 201 -14.06 -1.49 19.48
N PHE A 202 -14.91 -0.47 19.67
CA PHE A 202 -14.78 0.52 20.75
C PHE A 202 -14.79 -0.13 22.13
N GLY A 203 -15.69 -1.09 22.37
CA GLY A 203 -15.86 -1.73 23.67
C GLY A 203 -16.94 -1.05 24.51
N GLN A 204 -16.87 -1.25 25.83
CA GLN A 204 -17.83 -0.80 26.83
C GLN A 204 -17.32 0.45 27.55
N ARG A 205 -18.24 1.16 28.21
CA ARG A 205 -17.91 2.41 28.95
C ARG A 205 -17.01 2.19 30.17
N ASP A 206 -16.99 0.98 30.71
CA ASP A 206 -16.10 0.60 31.81
C ASP A 206 -14.66 0.32 31.34
N GLY A 207 -14.35 0.59 30.07
CA GLY A 207 -13.05 0.36 29.46
C GLY A 207 -12.83 -1.08 29.03
N THR A 208 -13.76 -2.01 29.28
CA THR A 208 -13.62 -3.40 28.81
C THR A 208 -14.10 -3.57 27.37
N GLY A 209 -13.85 -4.73 26.77
CA GLY A 209 -14.34 -5.08 25.45
C GLY A 209 -14.70 -6.55 25.34
N ASN A 210 -14.76 -7.05 24.12
CA ASN A 210 -14.97 -8.46 23.86
C ASN A 210 -14.13 -8.89 22.65
N HIS A 211 -12.90 -9.35 22.92
CA HIS A 211 -12.00 -9.84 21.89
C HIS A 211 -12.54 -11.06 21.15
N ARG A 212 -13.34 -11.91 21.81
CA ARG A 212 -13.93 -13.11 21.19
C ARG A 212 -15.02 -12.77 20.16
N ALA A 213 -15.65 -11.60 20.27
CA ALA A 213 -16.59 -11.07 19.27
C ALA A 213 -15.93 -10.09 18.27
N SER A 214 -14.66 -9.74 18.46
CA SER A 214 -13.98 -8.70 17.70
C SER A 214 -12.56 -9.11 17.36
N ILE A 215 -12.37 -9.64 16.14
CA ILE A 215 -11.07 -10.08 15.63
C ILE A 215 -9.98 -8.99 15.72
N PHE A 216 -10.37 -7.72 15.60
CA PHE A 216 -9.44 -6.61 15.76
C PHE A 216 -8.89 -6.54 17.19
N ARG A 217 -9.79 -6.60 18.19
CA ARG A 217 -9.42 -6.61 19.61
C ARG A 217 -8.59 -7.83 19.96
N LEU A 218 -8.92 -8.99 19.39
CA LEU A 218 -8.15 -10.22 19.55
C LEU A 218 -6.69 -10.03 19.11
N HIS A 219 -6.46 -9.49 17.91
CA HIS A 219 -5.11 -9.28 17.40
C HIS A 219 -4.34 -8.23 18.18
N VAL A 220 -4.96 -7.11 18.52
CA VAL A 220 -4.33 -6.07 19.36
C VAL A 220 -3.94 -6.65 20.72
N GLY A 221 -4.84 -7.41 21.37
CA GLY A 221 -4.53 -8.01 22.66
C GLY A 221 -3.44 -9.07 22.59
N ASN A 222 -3.41 -9.90 21.55
CA ASN A 222 -2.30 -10.84 21.34
C ASN A 222 -0.96 -10.11 21.17
N ALA A 223 -0.94 -9.00 20.43
CA ALA A 223 0.27 -8.19 20.26
C ALA A 223 0.71 -7.54 21.59
N LEU A 224 -0.23 -7.05 22.41
CA LEU A 224 0.07 -6.50 23.75
C LEU A 224 0.61 -7.57 24.70
N VAL A 225 -0.04 -8.73 24.77
CA VAL A 225 0.41 -9.88 25.57
C VAL A 225 1.85 -10.25 25.21
N ASN A 226 2.17 -10.31 23.92
CA ASN A 226 3.53 -10.59 23.46
C ASN A 226 4.52 -9.48 23.80
N LYS A 227 4.17 -8.22 23.53
CA LYS A 227 5.02 -7.06 23.81
C LYS A 227 5.40 -6.97 25.29
N LEU A 228 4.48 -7.32 26.17
CA LEU A 228 4.65 -7.29 27.63
C LEU A 228 5.22 -8.58 28.23
N GLY A 229 5.38 -9.65 27.43
CA GLY A 229 5.75 -10.97 27.96
C GLY A 229 4.71 -11.59 28.89
N ALA A 230 3.45 -11.17 28.79
CA ALA A 230 2.38 -11.47 29.76
C ALA A 230 1.59 -12.76 29.46
N ARG A 231 2.13 -13.66 28.62
CA ARG A 231 1.38 -14.87 28.20
C ARG A 231 1.02 -15.79 29.38
N LYS A 232 1.83 -15.78 30.44
CA LYS A 232 1.53 -16.53 31.69
C LYS A 232 0.36 -15.93 32.46
N ASN A 233 0.15 -14.61 32.38
CA ASN A 233 -0.94 -13.91 33.04
C ASN A 233 -2.26 -14.02 32.26
N PHE A 234 -2.17 -14.11 30.93
CA PHE A 234 -3.33 -14.21 30.03
C PHE A 234 -3.24 -15.45 29.12
N PRO A 235 -3.23 -16.68 29.68
CA PRO A 235 -3.05 -17.92 28.91
C PRO A 235 -4.23 -18.23 27.98
N ASP A 236 -5.44 -17.79 28.36
CA ASP A 236 -6.69 -18.04 27.62
C ASP A 236 -7.05 -16.95 26.60
N TRP A 237 -6.22 -15.90 26.49
CA TRP A 237 -6.46 -14.84 25.52
C TRP A 237 -6.39 -15.41 24.11
N GLY A 238 -7.50 -15.26 23.37
CA GLY A 238 -7.65 -15.82 22.03
C GLY A 238 -7.97 -17.31 21.95
N VAL A 239 -8.27 -17.95 23.08
CA VAL A 239 -8.72 -19.34 23.13
C VAL A 239 -10.25 -19.39 23.11
N GLY A 240 -10.78 -20.08 22.10
CA GLY A 240 -12.23 -20.33 21.94
C GLY A 240 -13.07 -19.09 21.58
N MET A 241 -14.35 -19.34 21.31
CA MET A 241 -15.33 -18.30 20.98
C MET A 241 -16.10 -17.78 22.21
N SER A 242 -15.96 -18.45 23.35
CA SER A 242 -16.53 -18.07 24.64
C SER A 242 -15.60 -18.50 25.77
N ALA A 243 -15.80 -17.95 26.96
CA ALA A 243 -15.09 -18.34 28.16
C ALA A 243 -15.97 -18.21 29.41
N PRO A 244 -15.74 -19.05 30.44
CA PRO A 244 -16.34 -18.92 31.76
C PRO A 244 -16.18 -17.52 32.39
N PRO A 245 -17.07 -17.12 33.33
CA PRO A 245 -17.02 -15.79 33.95
C PRO A 245 -15.69 -15.44 34.64
N ASP A 246 -15.04 -16.41 35.30
CA ASP A 246 -13.76 -16.27 35.98
C ASP A 246 -12.63 -15.91 35.02
N ILE A 247 -12.52 -16.61 33.88
CA ILE A 247 -11.56 -16.26 32.81
C ILE A 247 -11.82 -14.84 32.29
N ARG A 248 -13.09 -14.51 32.03
CA ARG A 248 -13.46 -13.16 31.56
C ARG A 248 -13.11 -12.06 32.57
N VAL A 249 -13.17 -12.35 33.87
CA VAL A 249 -12.74 -11.41 34.92
C VAL A 249 -11.22 -11.26 34.91
N ALA A 250 -10.48 -12.35 34.78
CA ALA A 250 -9.01 -12.34 34.69
C ALA A 250 -8.50 -11.56 33.47
N GLU A 251 -9.22 -11.60 32.34
CA GLU A 251 -8.85 -10.89 31.10
C GLU A 251 -9.24 -9.40 31.09
N ARG A 252 -9.95 -8.88 32.11
CA ARG A 252 -10.45 -7.49 32.11
C ARG A 252 -9.34 -6.46 31.97
N GLU A 253 -8.23 -6.66 32.65
CA GLU A 253 -7.08 -5.75 32.58
C GLU A 253 -6.53 -5.67 31.15
N MET A 254 -6.36 -6.81 30.49
CA MET A 254 -5.91 -6.84 29.09
C MET A 254 -6.96 -6.25 28.14
N GLU A 255 -8.25 -6.52 28.35
CA GLU A 255 -9.33 -5.86 27.60
C GLU A 255 -9.27 -4.33 27.71
N SER A 256 -8.94 -3.80 28.89
CA SER A 256 -8.73 -2.37 29.14
C SER A 256 -7.52 -1.82 28.38
N CYS A 257 -6.36 -2.50 28.41
CA CYS A 257 -5.20 -2.09 27.61
C CYS A 257 -5.52 -2.07 26.11
N VAL A 258 -6.30 -3.04 25.62
CA VAL A 258 -6.76 -3.04 24.22
C VAL A 258 -7.70 -1.87 23.94
N SER A 259 -8.60 -1.52 24.87
CA SER A 259 -9.49 -0.36 24.71
C SER A 259 -8.71 0.94 24.68
N GLU A 260 -7.64 1.06 25.48
CA GLU A 260 -6.77 2.22 25.46
C GLU A 260 -6.10 2.40 24.10
N TYR A 261 -5.51 1.33 23.54
CA TYR A 261 -4.88 1.36 22.22
C TYR A 261 -5.89 1.66 21.11
N ILE A 262 -7.01 0.91 21.03
CA ILE A 262 -8.01 1.16 19.99
C ILE A 262 -8.61 2.55 20.14
N GLY A 263 -8.83 2.99 21.39
CA GLY A 263 -9.34 4.30 21.72
C GLY A 263 -8.48 5.46 21.20
N SER A 264 -7.16 5.30 21.11
CA SER A 264 -6.27 6.31 20.54
C SER A 264 -6.26 6.35 19.01
N LEU A 265 -6.85 5.37 18.33
CA LEU A 265 -6.91 5.35 16.87
C LEU A 265 -7.99 6.29 16.35
N LEU A 266 -7.80 6.74 15.11
CA LEU A 266 -8.78 7.53 14.39
C LEU A 266 -9.55 6.64 13.42
N PHE A 267 -10.78 7.00 13.09
CA PHE A 267 -11.51 6.40 11.99
C PHE A 267 -12.37 7.39 11.23
N THR A 268 -12.56 7.08 9.95
CA THR A 268 -13.63 7.65 9.12
C THR A 268 -14.39 6.51 8.45
N PHE A 269 -15.49 6.83 7.77
CA PHE A 269 -16.33 5.85 7.11
C PHE A 269 -16.86 6.38 5.79
N LEU A 270 -17.11 5.45 4.87
CA LEU A 270 -17.78 5.68 3.61
C LEU A 270 -19.15 5.00 3.68
N ASP A 271 -20.20 5.78 3.42
CA ASP A 271 -21.56 5.25 3.27
C ASP A 271 -21.67 4.48 1.95
N VAL A 272 -22.10 3.22 2.05
CA VAL A 272 -22.29 2.31 0.92
C VAL A 272 -23.46 1.40 1.27
N GLU A 273 -24.65 1.81 0.87
CA GLU A 273 -25.87 1.03 1.04
C GLU A 273 -26.01 0.02 -0.12
N ASP A 274 -26.07 -1.27 0.22
CA ASP A 274 -26.29 -2.36 -0.73
C ASP A 274 -26.74 -3.64 -0.01
N LEU A 275 -27.19 -4.64 -0.77
CA LEU A 275 -27.58 -5.92 -0.21
C LEU A 275 -26.38 -6.69 0.34
N SER A 276 -26.53 -7.17 1.59
CA SER A 276 -25.60 -8.07 2.28
C SER A 276 -25.26 -9.29 1.42
N SER A 277 -24.06 -9.28 0.82
CA SER A 277 -23.54 -10.37 0.01
C SER A 277 -22.01 -10.29 -0.09
N PRO A 278 -21.33 -11.39 -0.45
CA PRO A 278 -19.88 -11.37 -0.71
C PRO A 278 -19.47 -10.49 -1.89
N GLN A 279 -20.44 -10.09 -2.74
CA GLN A 279 -20.28 -9.23 -3.89
C GLN A 279 -20.76 -7.80 -3.63
N SER A 280 -21.16 -7.46 -2.39
CA SER A 280 -21.50 -6.09 -2.00
C SER A 280 -20.39 -5.13 -2.40
N GLY A 281 -20.77 -3.92 -2.79
CA GLY A 281 -19.86 -2.81 -3.01
C GLY A 281 -18.97 -2.57 -1.79
N ARG A 282 -19.50 -2.76 -0.58
CA ARG A 282 -18.72 -2.75 0.67
C ARG A 282 -17.58 -3.78 0.68
N ALA A 283 -17.87 -5.03 0.34
CA ALA A 283 -16.88 -6.11 0.29
C ALA A 283 -15.85 -5.89 -0.83
N VAL A 284 -16.30 -5.36 -1.97
CA VAL A 284 -15.42 -4.99 -3.09
C VAL A 284 -14.44 -3.89 -2.66
N ILE A 285 -14.92 -2.83 -2.01
CA ILE A 285 -14.08 -1.73 -1.53
C ILE A 285 -13.08 -2.24 -0.48
N GLU A 286 -13.54 -2.96 0.54
CA GLU A 286 -12.66 -3.51 1.59
C GLU A 286 -11.53 -4.36 0.98
N ARG A 287 -11.88 -5.35 0.15
CA ARG A 287 -10.92 -6.24 -0.50
C ARG A 287 -9.96 -5.48 -1.42
N SER A 288 -10.48 -4.56 -2.24
CA SER A 288 -9.65 -3.81 -3.19
C SER A 288 -8.65 -2.90 -2.48
N VAL A 289 -9.06 -2.23 -1.39
CA VAL A 289 -8.16 -1.38 -0.61
C VAL A 289 -7.11 -2.20 0.13
N ILE A 290 -7.50 -3.31 0.77
CA ILE A 290 -6.52 -4.20 1.43
C ILE A 290 -5.51 -4.73 0.40
N ASN A 291 -5.97 -5.17 -0.77
CA ASN A 291 -5.08 -5.64 -1.84
C ASN A 291 -4.15 -4.52 -2.35
N LEU A 292 -4.68 -3.32 -2.59
CA LEU A 292 -3.87 -2.16 -2.99
C LEU A 292 -2.71 -1.92 -2.03
N LEU A 293 -2.99 -1.96 -0.72
CA LEU A 293 -2.00 -1.65 0.30
C LEU A 293 -1.03 -2.80 0.56
N THR A 294 -1.41 -4.06 0.33
CA THR A 294 -0.65 -5.24 0.82
C THR A 294 -0.30 -6.29 -0.24
N ALA A 295 -0.58 -6.05 -1.53
CA ALA A 295 -0.41 -7.05 -2.56
C ALA A 295 1.00 -7.68 -2.58
N ASP A 296 1.02 -8.98 -2.89
CA ASP A 296 2.24 -9.80 -2.91
C ASP A 296 3.01 -9.81 -1.57
N SER A 297 2.32 -9.50 -0.46
CA SER A 297 2.88 -9.32 0.88
C SER A 297 3.95 -8.22 0.96
N ILE A 298 3.96 -7.32 -0.03
CA ILE A 298 4.81 -6.15 -0.06
C ILE A 298 3.93 -4.95 0.26
N PRO A 299 4.01 -4.39 1.48
CA PRO A 299 3.22 -3.21 1.82
C PRO A 299 3.68 -2.01 0.98
N VAL A 300 2.72 -1.16 0.58
CA VAL A 300 3.05 0.06 -0.15
C VAL A 300 3.78 1.09 0.72
N GLU A 301 3.55 1.03 2.04
CA GLU A 301 4.21 1.83 3.06
C GLU A 301 4.57 0.94 4.26
N VAL A 302 5.79 1.09 4.76
CA VAL A 302 6.30 0.31 5.89
C VAL A 302 5.86 0.97 7.19
N SER A 303 5.43 0.16 8.17
CA SER A 303 5.10 0.64 9.51
C SER A 303 6.35 1.12 10.27
N SER A 304 6.18 2.03 11.22
CA SER A 304 7.29 2.43 12.08
C SER A 304 7.73 1.26 12.98
N ASN A 305 9.00 1.25 13.39
CA ASN A 305 9.53 0.24 14.32
C ASN A 305 8.79 0.21 15.67
N ALA A 306 8.08 1.29 16.04
CA ALA A 306 7.31 1.38 17.27
C ALA A 306 5.89 0.81 17.16
N TRP A 307 5.44 0.49 15.94
CA TRP A 307 4.08 0.02 15.70
C TRP A 307 3.80 -1.28 16.45
N LEU A 308 2.69 -1.31 17.21
CA LEU A 308 2.32 -2.46 18.04
C LEU A 308 2.18 -3.76 17.24
N GLY A 309 1.78 -3.68 15.97
CA GLY A 309 1.57 -4.85 15.11
C GLY A 309 2.82 -5.71 14.91
N HIS A 310 4.03 -5.18 15.10
CA HIS A 310 5.27 -5.97 15.06
C HIS A 310 5.35 -7.05 16.15
N TYR A 311 4.59 -6.91 17.24
CA TYR A 311 4.49 -7.92 18.30
C TYR A 311 3.38 -8.94 18.08
N SER A 312 2.61 -8.84 16.99
CA SER A 312 1.56 -9.81 16.67
C SER A 312 2.14 -11.23 16.53
N VAL A 313 1.41 -12.24 17.00
CA VAL A 313 1.72 -13.66 16.68
C VAL A 313 1.50 -13.98 15.20
N VAL A 314 0.67 -13.21 14.50
CA VAL A 314 0.31 -13.42 13.10
C VAL A 314 1.32 -12.74 12.19
N GLU A 315 1.94 -13.52 11.30
CA GLU A 315 2.97 -13.03 10.38
C GLU A 315 2.43 -12.00 9.39
N GLU A 316 1.23 -12.24 8.84
CA GLU A 316 0.59 -11.35 7.87
C GLU A 316 0.41 -9.94 8.43
N ILE A 317 0.09 -9.80 9.71
CA ILE A 317 -0.02 -8.49 10.38
C ILE A 317 1.35 -7.81 10.47
N ARG A 318 2.39 -8.56 10.84
CA ARG A 318 3.76 -8.03 10.95
C ARG A 318 4.31 -7.60 9.59
N THR A 319 4.08 -8.39 8.55
CA THR A 319 4.63 -8.19 7.21
C THR A 319 3.88 -7.09 6.44
N THR A 320 2.56 -7.03 6.56
CA THR A 320 1.75 -6.10 5.75
C THR A 320 1.51 -4.75 6.41
N GLY A 321 1.80 -4.60 7.71
CA GLY A 321 1.54 -3.35 8.41
C GLY A 321 0.04 -3.07 8.67
N LEU A 322 -0.85 -4.03 8.44
CA LEU A 322 -2.29 -3.89 8.67
C LEU A 322 -2.82 -4.90 9.69
N TRP A 323 -3.83 -4.49 10.46
CA TRP A 323 -4.61 -5.38 11.33
C TRP A 323 -5.63 -6.24 10.56
N ASN A 324 -5.42 -6.47 9.27
CA ASN A 324 -6.24 -7.28 8.36
C ASN A 324 -5.47 -8.54 7.96
N ILE A 325 -6.15 -9.69 7.98
CA ILE A 325 -5.60 -10.98 7.50
C ILE A 325 -6.35 -11.43 6.24
N GLN A 326 -7.67 -11.31 6.24
CA GLN A 326 -8.45 -11.61 5.05
C GLN A 326 -8.15 -10.60 3.95
N HIS A 327 -7.99 -11.09 2.73
CA HIS A 327 -7.70 -10.32 1.52
C HIS A 327 -6.29 -9.72 1.43
N SER A 328 -5.42 -9.91 2.43
CA SER A 328 -4.04 -9.44 2.38
C SER A 328 -3.16 -10.34 1.52
N GLY A 329 -2.10 -9.77 0.93
CA GLY A 329 -1.06 -10.53 0.23
C GLY A 329 -1.47 -11.12 -1.13
N PHE A 330 -2.71 -10.91 -1.57
CA PHE A 330 -3.15 -11.34 -2.90
C PHE A 330 -2.37 -10.62 -4.02
N ARG A 331 -2.30 -11.25 -5.19
CA ARG A 331 -1.64 -10.64 -6.36
C ARG A 331 -2.32 -9.34 -6.75
N TYR A 332 -1.53 -8.31 -7.06
CA TYR A 332 -2.09 -7.05 -7.53
C TYR A 332 -2.76 -7.20 -8.91
N VAL A 333 -3.98 -6.69 -9.02
CA VAL A 333 -4.72 -6.62 -10.29
C VAL A 333 -4.94 -5.16 -10.65
N ARG A 334 -4.26 -4.69 -11.71
CA ARG A 334 -4.42 -3.31 -12.19
C ARG A 334 -5.87 -3.01 -12.52
N GLY A 335 -6.32 -1.85 -12.09
CA GLY A 335 -7.70 -1.41 -12.29
C GLY A 335 -8.71 -1.99 -11.31
N ALA A 336 -8.31 -2.86 -10.37
CA ALA A 336 -9.22 -3.34 -9.30
C ALA A 336 -9.81 -2.18 -8.48
N MET A 337 -9.07 -1.08 -8.34
CA MET A 337 -9.56 0.14 -7.70
C MET A 337 -10.57 0.92 -8.52
N LYS A 338 -10.67 0.73 -9.84
CA LYS A 338 -11.68 1.42 -10.68
C LYS A 338 -13.09 1.11 -10.22
N GLU A 339 -13.34 -0.16 -9.93
CA GLU A 339 -14.65 -0.60 -9.45
C GLU A 339 -14.93 -0.07 -8.05
N ALA A 340 -13.94 -0.12 -7.15
CA ALA A 340 -14.07 0.46 -5.81
C ALA A 340 -14.39 1.96 -5.86
N TYR A 341 -13.70 2.73 -6.71
CA TYR A 341 -13.97 4.15 -6.90
C TYR A 341 -15.32 4.41 -7.56
N ARG A 342 -15.74 3.57 -8.51
CA ARG A 342 -17.06 3.67 -9.15
C ARG A 342 -18.18 3.48 -8.14
N VAL A 343 -18.09 2.46 -7.29
CA VAL A 343 -19.03 2.20 -6.20
C VAL A 343 -18.99 3.34 -5.19
N ALA A 344 -17.80 3.76 -4.77
CA ALA A 344 -17.63 4.82 -3.77
C ALA A 344 -18.12 6.20 -4.24
N SER A 345 -18.08 6.47 -5.55
CA SER A 345 -18.51 7.75 -6.15
C SER A 345 -19.97 7.76 -6.56
N ASN A 346 -20.67 6.62 -6.51
CA ASN A 346 -22.04 6.50 -6.97
C ASN A 346 -22.89 5.82 -5.89
N PRO A 347 -23.35 6.58 -4.87
CA PRO A 347 -24.06 6.04 -3.71
C PRO A 347 -25.46 5.48 -4.01
N VAL A 348 -25.86 5.38 -5.28
CA VAL A 348 -27.14 4.85 -5.72
C VAL A 348 -26.93 3.55 -6.50
N PHE A 349 -26.71 2.45 -5.78
CA PHE A 349 -27.27 1.16 -6.21
C PHE A 349 -28.49 0.88 -5.34
N ALA A 350 -29.51 1.72 -5.53
CA ALA A 350 -30.88 1.33 -5.24
C ALA A 350 -31.22 0.12 -6.14
N GLY A 351 -31.89 -0.87 -5.57
CA GLY A 351 -32.00 -2.22 -6.10
C GLY A 351 -32.42 -2.35 -7.57
N VAL A 352 -31.84 -3.37 -8.19
CA VAL A 352 -32.53 -4.23 -9.16
C VAL A 352 -32.46 -5.64 -8.62
#